data_AF-A0A0B5AGX7-F1
#
_entry.id   AF-A0A0B5AGX7-F1
#
_cell.length_a   1.000
_cell.length_b   1.000
_cell.length_c   1.000
_cell.angle_alpha   90.00
_cell.angle_beta   90.00
_cell.angle_gamma   90.00
#
_symmetry.space_group_name_H-M   'P 1'
#
loop_
_entity.id
_entity.type
_entity.pdbx_description
1 polymer ?
#
loop_
_entity_poly.entity_id
_entity_poly.type
_entity_poly.pdbx_seq_one_letter_code
_entity_poly.pdbx_strand_id
1 'polypeptide(L)'
;MPQENKIASILKMIGYIIFGLTVVVAFIQFPMVNPTFLTLVLTFFSGFVTGMVFIALGEIIDLLQSIHNRQLVTTEVKEVPVAEVEEDAMKVADHRVGEFERAEIVEFFEKKGQTVTEIKSMEKADYYLVTVGGEKLVVELGGFQPVIRKRY
;
A
#
# COMPACT_ATOMS: atom_id res chain seq x y z
N MET A 1 14.10 1.10 -10.84
CA MET A 1 13.98 2.36 -10.06
C MET A 1 12.50 2.53 -9.74
N PRO A 2 12.09 2.75 -8.48
CA PRO A 2 10.69 2.98 -8.15
C PRO A 2 10.20 4.18 -8.97
N GLN A 3 9.07 4.02 -9.65
CA GLN A 3 8.46 5.07 -10.44
C GLN A 3 7.99 6.14 -9.46
N GLU A 4 8.73 7.24 -9.35
CA GLU A 4 8.38 8.34 -8.45
C GLU A 4 6.97 8.85 -8.77
N ASN A 5 6.14 9.05 -7.73
CA ASN A 5 4.86 9.67 -7.92
C ASN A 5 5.07 11.14 -8.27
N LYS A 6 4.85 11.50 -9.54
CA LYS A 6 4.90 12.90 -9.96
C LYS A 6 3.95 13.77 -9.12
N ILE A 7 2.80 13.24 -8.72
CA ILE A 7 1.80 13.98 -7.94
C ILE A 7 2.31 14.22 -6.51
N ALA A 8 2.84 13.21 -5.83
CA ALA A 8 3.38 13.38 -4.48
C ALA A 8 4.59 14.32 -4.46
N SER A 9 5.48 14.18 -5.46
CA SER A 9 6.66 15.05 -5.61
C SER A 9 6.26 16.52 -5.80
N ILE A 10 5.26 16.79 -6.64
CA ILE A 10 4.69 18.14 -6.80
C ILE A 10 4.10 18.65 -5.50
N LEU A 11 3.36 17.82 -4.75
CA LEU A 11 2.73 18.23 -3.51
C LEU A 11 3.75 18.60 -2.42
N LYS A 12 4.83 17.80 -2.29
CA LYS A 12 5.97 18.10 -1.42
C LYS A 12 6.67 19.39 -1.84
N MET A 13 6.89 19.59 -3.14
CA MET A 13 7.47 20.82 -3.69
C MET A 13 6.64 22.06 -3.35
N ILE A 14 5.31 21.98 -3.48
CA ILE A 14 4.39 23.05 -3.07
C ILE A 14 4.55 23.34 -1.58
N GLY A 15 4.64 22.32 -0.73
CA GLY A 15 4.90 22.48 0.71
C GLY A 15 6.18 23.27 1.00
N TYR A 16 7.28 22.95 0.32
CA TYR A 16 8.55 23.69 0.45
C TYR A 16 8.45 25.13 -0.06
N ILE A 17 7.70 25.38 -1.15
CA ILE A 17 7.46 26.73 -1.65
C ILE A 17 6.68 27.55 -0.61
N ILE A 18 5.66 26.96 0.03
CA ILE A 18 4.89 27.61 1.09
C ILE A 18 5.80 28.00 2.26
N PHE A 19 6.73 27.13 2.66
CA PHE A 19 7.74 27.47 3.67
C PHE A 19 8.59 28.67 3.25
N GLY A 20 9.14 28.66 2.04
CA GLY A 20 9.95 29.76 1.52
C GLY A 20 9.18 31.08 1.48
N LEU A 21 7.94 31.04 0.97
CA LEU A 21 7.06 32.22 0.92
C LEU A 21 6.70 32.74 2.32
N THR A 22 6.47 31.85 3.29
CA THR A 22 6.18 32.23 4.68
C THR A 22 7.33 33.03 5.28
N VAL A 23 8.57 32.58 5.04
CA VAL A 23 9.78 33.30 5.48
C VAL A 23 9.85 34.67 4.83
N VAL A 24 9.67 34.76 3.50
CA VAL A 24 9.69 36.03 2.77
C VAL A 24 8.62 37.01 3.30
N VAL A 25 7.40 36.53 3.50
CA VAL A 25 6.29 37.34 4.05
C VAL A 25 6.63 37.84 5.45
N ALA A 26 7.21 37.00 6.31
CA ALA A 26 7.60 37.41 7.65
C ALA A 26 8.68 38.51 7.63
N PHE A 27 9.66 38.43 6.73
CA PHE A 27 10.67 39.48 6.54
C PHE A 27 10.09 40.81 6.03
N ILE A 28 9.08 40.75 5.15
CA ILE A 28 8.38 41.96 4.66
C ILE A 28 7.53 42.60 5.77
N GLN A 29 6.88 41.78 6.60
CA GLN A 29 6.03 42.25 7.70
C GLN A 29 6.82 42.85 8.86
N PHE A 30 8.07 42.40 9.07
CA PHE A 30 8.93 42.84 10.17
C PHE A 30 9.14 44.36 10.26
N PRO A 31 9.43 45.10 9.17
CA PRO A 31 9.57 46.56 9.20
C PRO A 31 8.28 47.35 8.96
N MET A 32 7.22 46.74 8.41
CA MET A 32 6.02 47.47 7.92
C MET A 32 4.96 47.72 8.99
N VAL A 33 4.84 46.80 9.95
CA VAL A 33 3.87 46.85 11.03
C VAL A 33 4.68 47.06 12.31
N ASN A 34 4.16 47.64 13.38
CA ASN A 34 4.71 47.37 14.72
C ASN A 34 4.31 45.92 15.02
N PRO A 35 5.04 44.89 14.56
CA PRO A 35 4.50 43.56 14.53
C PRO A 35 4.61 43.10 15.97
N THR A 36 3.48 43.01 16.67
CA THR A 36 3.50 42.31 17.95
C THR A 36 4.09 40.94 17.68
N PHE A 37 4.98 40.50 18.58
CA PHE A 37 5.62 39.18 18.50
C PHE A 37 4.60 38.06 18.19
N LEU A 38 3.39 38.18 18.74
CA LEU A 38 2.25 37.30 18.48
C LEU A 38 1.87 37.20 16.99
N THR A 39 1.85 38.32 16.26
CA THR A 39 1.51 38.36 14.83
C THR A 39 2.54 37.63 14.00
N LEU A 40 3.82 37.82 14.32
CA LEU A 40 4.93 37.15 13.63
C LEU A 40 4.89 35.63 13.89
N VAL A 41 4.65 35.22 15.13
CA VAL A 41 4.48 33.81 15.50
C VAL A 41 3.27 33.18 14.79
N LEU A 42 2.14 33.88 14.72
CA LEU A 42 0.94 33.40 14.01
C LEU A 42 1.19 33.21 12.51
N THR A 43 1.87 34.16 11.86
CA THR A 43 2.25 34.05 10.43
C THR A 43 3.15 32.85 10.21
N PHE A 44 4.18 32.66 11.03
CA PHE A 44 5.08 31.50 10.94
C PHE A 44 4.36 30.18 11.21
N PHE A 45 3.52 30.12 12.25
CA PHE A 45 2.79 28.92 12.60
C PHE A 45 1.79 28.52 11.52
N SER A 46 1.04 29.48 10.97
CA SER A 46 0.11 29.27 9.87
C SER A 46 0.81 28.71 8.63
N GLY A 47 1.91 29.34 8.21
CA GLY A 47 2.69 28.88 7.07
C GLY A 47 3.34 27.53 7.31
N PHE A 48 3.83 27.28 8.53
CA PHE A 48 4.40 26.00 8.93
C PHE A 48 3.37 24.88 8.88
N VAL A 49 2.21 25.06 9.50
CA VAL A 49 1.13 24.06 9.51
C VAL A 49 0.68 23.77 8.08
N THR A 50 0.48 24.82 7.28
CA THR A 50 0.05 24.65 5.88
C THR A 50 1.10 23.88 5.08
N GLY A 51 2.38 24.27 5.16
CA GLY A 51 3.47 23.58 4.48
C GLY A 51 3.58 22.11 4.91
N MET A 52 3.49 21.82 6.20
CA MET A 52 3.51 20.45 6.74
C MET A 52 2.36 19.60 6.22
N VAL A 53 1.15 20.15 6.10
CA VAL A 53 -0.01 19.42 5.56
C VAL A 53 0.25 18.97 4.12
N PHE A 54 0.79 19.84 3.27
CA PHE A 54 1.11 19.48 1.88
C PHE A 54 2.20 18.39 1.79
N ILE A 55 3.24 18.47 2.62
CA ILE A 55 4.30 17.46 2.66
C ILE A 55 3.75 16.12 3.15
N ALA A 56 2.98 16.12 4.25
CA ALA A 56 2.40 14.91 4.82
C ALA A 56 1.45 14.21 3.84
N LEU A 57 0.60 14.98 3.14
CA LEU A 57 -0.25 14.42 2.08
C LEU A 57 0.58 13.80 0.95
N GLY A 58 1.69 14.43 0.56
CA GLY A 58 2.60 13.87 -0.43
C GLY A 58 3.20 12.53 0.02
N GLU A 59 3.63 12.43 1.28
CA GLU A 59 4.11 11.17 1.84
C GLU A 59 3.05 10.07 1.87
N ILE A 60 1.81 10.40 2.25
CA ILE A 60 0.71 9.44 2.24
C ILE A 60 0.47 8.92 0.82
N ILE A 61 0.49 9.79 -0.19
CA ILE A 61 0.30 9.40 -1.59
C ILE A 61 1.46 8.52 -2.07
N ASP A 62 2.71 8.84 -1.73
CA ASP A 62 3.88 8.01 -2.06
C ASP A 62 3.79 6.62 -1.41
N LEU A 63 3.36 6.54 -0.14
CA LEU A 63 3.16 5.28 0.56
C LEU A 63 2.08 4.43 -0.13
N LEU A 64 0.94 5.04 -0.46
CA LEU A 64 -0.14 4.36 -1.18
C LEU A 64 0.32 3.85 -2.54
N GLN A 65 1.06 4.66 -3.31
CA GLN A 65 1.60 4.20 -4.59
C GLN A 65 2.68 3.12 -4.39
N SER A 66 3.47 3.18 -3.34
CA SER A 66 4.44 2.13 -3.01
C SER A 66 3.74 0.79 -2.74
N ILE A 67 2.64 0.80 -1.98
CA ILE A 67 1.82 -0.39 -1.72
C ILE A 67 1.24 -0.92 -3.03
N HIS A 68 0.62 -0.06 -3.83
CA HIS A 68 0.05 -0.44 -5.13
C HIS A 68 1.11 -1.00 -6.08
N ASN A 69 2.27 -0.36 -6.18
CA ASN A 69 3.38 -0.83 -7.00
C ASN A 69 3.95 -2.15 -6.48
N ARG A 70 4.01 -2.38 -5.16
CA ARG A 70 4.41 -3.67 -4.60
C ARG A 70 3.42 -4.77 -4.98
N GLN A 71 2.12 -4.50 -5.00
CA GLN A 71 1.12 -5.46 -5.52
C GLN A 71 1.37 -5.82 -7.00
N LEU A 72 1.91 -4.89 -7.79
CA LEU A 72 2.23 -5.13 -9.20
C LEU A 72 3.62 -5.78 -9.43
N VAL A 73 4.60 -5.50 -8.57
CA VAL A 73 6.02 -5.87 -8.77
C VAL A 73 6.41 -7.16 -8.01
N THR A 74 5.65 -7.58 -7.00
CA THR A 74 5.93 -8.82 -6.24
C THR A 74 5.44 -10.05 -7.01
N THR A 75 5.91 -10.20 -8.24
CA THR A 75 5.85 -11.44 -9.03
C THR A 75 6.92 -12.45 -8.56
N GLU A 76 7.89 -12.01 -7.74
CA GLU A 76 8.81 -12.92 -7.07
C GLU A 76 8.18 -13.51 -5.82
N VAL A 77 7.74 -14.75 -5.98
CA VAL A 77 7.29 -15.66 -4.93
C VAL A 77 8.33 -15.65 -3.82
N LYS A 78 7.99 -15.05 -2.68
CA LYS A 78 8.62 -15.45 -1.43
C LYS A 78 8.05 -16.83 -1.13
N GLU A 79 8.75 -17.88 -1.58
CA GLU A 79 8.56 -19.21 -1.01
C GLU A 79 8.97 -19.06 0.46
N VAL A 80 8.01 -18.71 1.30
CA VAL A 80 8.23 -18.73 2.74
C VAL A 80 8.46 -20.21 3.06
N PRO A 81 9.59 -20.57 3.70
CA PRO A 81 9.85 -21.96 4.06
C PRO A 81 8.64 -22.47 4.81
N VAL A 82 8.21 -23.68 4.43
CA VAL A 82 7.02 -24.40 4.93
C VAL A 82 7.02 -24.38 6.46
N ALA A 83 6.46 -23.33 7.05
CA ALA A 83 6.08 -23.34 8.45
C ALA A 83 4.82 -24.19 8.46
N GLU A 84 4.86 -25.28 9.24
CA GLU A 84 3.77 -26.22 9.43
C GLU A 84 2.44 -25.49 9.48
N VAL A 85 1.69 -25.60 8.38
CA VAL A 85 0.26 -25.31 8.40
C VAL A 85 -0.29 -26.37 9.34
N GLU A 86 -0.64 -25.95 10.57
CA GLU A 86 -1.32 -26.80 11.55
C GLU A 86 -2.42 -27.60 10.83
N GLU A 87 -2.49 -28.91 11.09
CA GLU A 87 -3.37 -29.84 10.36
C GLU A 87 -4.86 -29.41 10.34
N ASP A 88 -5.27 -28.53 11.25
CA ASP A 88 -6.63 -27.97 11.29
C ASP A 88 -6.93 -26.96 10.17
N ALA A 89 -5.93 -26.37 9.52
CA ALA A 89 -6.15 -25.50 8.37
C ALA A 89 -6.41 -26.27 7.06
N MET A 90 -6.51 -27.62 7.10
CA MET A 90 -6.67 -28.48 5.92
C MET A 90 -8.11 -28.85 5.58
N LYS A 91 -9.09 -28.46 6.39
CA LYS A 91 -10.49 -28.79 6.11
C LYS A 91 -11.04 -27.82 5.06
N VAL A 92 -11.54 -28.38 3.97
CA VAL A 92 -12.21 -27.63 2.92
C VAL A 92 -13.60 -27.26 3.43
N ALA A 93 -13.89 -25.97 3.46
CA ALA A 93 -15.22 -25.49 3.78
C ALA A 93 -16.09 -25.57 2.51
N ASP A 94 -17.37 -25.93 2.65
CA ASP A 94 -18.31 -25.96 1.52
C ASP A 94 -18.84 -24.56 1.14
N HIS A 95 -18.06 -23.52 1.46
CA HIS A 95 -18.44 -22.13 1.20
C HIS A 95 -18.01 -21.77 -0.22
N ARG A 96 -18.93 -21.16 -0.96
CA ARG A 96 -18.62 -20.61 -2.28
C ARG A 96 -17.58 -19.51 -2.11
N VAL A 97 -16.48 -19.63 -2.86
CA VAL A 97 -15.47 -18.58 -2.99
C VAL A 97 -16.14 -17.38 -3.66
N GLY A 98 -16.00 -16.20 -3.06
CA GLY A 98 -16.55 -14.98 -3.65
C GLY A 98 -15.87 -14.65 -5.00
N GLU A 99 -16.57 -13.89 -5.83
CA GLU A 99 -16.07 -13.57 -7.18
C GLU A 99 -14.79 -12.73 -7.14
N PHE A 100 -14.64 -11.90 -6.10
CA PHE A 100 -13.46 -11.05 -5.92
C PHE A 100 -12.22 -11.89 -5.61
N GLU A 101 -12.32 -12.78 -4.62
CA GLU A 101 -11.23 -13.66 -4.19
C GLU A 101 -10.85 -14.64 -5.29
N ARG A 102 -11.85 -15.12 -6.04
CA ARG A 102 -11.62 -15.95 -7.22
C ARG A 102 -10.83 -15.21 -8.30
N ALA A 103 -11.21 -13.97 -8.61
CA ALA A 103 -10.52 -13.15 -9.60
C ALA A 103 -9.07 -12.88 -9.18
N GLU A 104 -8.84 -12.54 -7.91
CA GLU A 104 -7.50 -12.28 -7.37
C GLU A 104 -6.58 -13.51 -7.43
N ILE A 105 -7.10 -14.70 -7.08
CA ILE A 105 -6.35 -15.97 -7.17
C ILE A 105 -6.03 -16.31 -8.64
N VAL A 106 -7.01 -16.18 -9.53
CA VAL A 106 -6.80 -16.46 -10.97
C VAL A 106 -5.75 -15.52 -11.54
N GLU A 107 -5.86 -14.21 -11.28
CA GLU A 107 -4.89 -13.22 -11.74
C GLU A 107 -3.48 -13.51 -11.21
N PHE A 108 -3.35 -13.95 -9.96
CA PHE A 108 -2.07 -14.32 -9.34
C PHE A 108 -1.36 -15.48 -10.05
N PHE A 109 -2.11 -16.50 -10.49
CA PHE A 109 -1.55 -17.65 -11.21
C PHE A 109 -1.39 -17.38 -12.72
N GLU A 110 -2.31 -16.64 -13.34
CA GLU A 110 -2.21 -16.24 -14.75
C GLU A 110 -0.97 -15.40 -15.02
N LYS A 111 -0.63 -14.46 -14.12
CA LYS A 111 0.63 -13.69 -14.19
C LYS A 111 1.88 -14.57 -14.18
N LYS A 112 1.78 -15.81 -13.71
CA LYS A 112 2.86 -16.82 -13.68
C LYS A 112 2.78 -17.80 -14.85
N GLY A 113 1.87 -17.58 -15.80
CA GLY A 113 1.63 -18.50 -16.90
C GLY A 113 1.01 -19.83 -16.46
N GLN A 114 0.37 -19.86 -15.29
CA GLN A 114 -0.24 -21.05 -14.72
C GLN A 114 -1.77 -20.94 -14.77
N THR A 115 -2.45 -22.01 -15.17
CA THR A 115 -3.92 -22.05 -15.25
C THR A 115 -4.50 -22.70 -14.01
N VAL A 116 -5.40 -21.98 -13.35
CA VAL A 116 -6.15 -22.50 -12.20
C VAL A 116 -7.31 -23.35 -12.70
N THR A 117 -7.41 -24.59 -12.23
CA THR A 117 -8.49 -25.51 -12.61
C THR A 117 -9.59 -25.59 -11.56
N GLU A 118 -9.25 -25.43 -10.28
CA GLU A 118 -10.21 -25.52 -9.17
C GLU A 118 -9.78 -24.60 -8.02
N ILE A 119 -10.74 -23.95 -7.36
CA ILE A 119 -10.51 -23.12 -6.15
C ILE A 119 -11.57 -23.51 -5.13
N LYS A 120 -11.15 -23.85 -3.90
CA LYS A 120 -12.04 -24.12 -2.77
C LYS A 120 -11.66 -23.26 -1.58
N SER A 121 -12.65 -22.83 -0.81
CA SER A 121 -12.43 -22.16 0.46
C SER A 121 -12.00 -23.18 1.52
N MET A 122 -11.16 -22.77 2.46
CA MET A 122 -10.80 -23.58 3.63
C MET A 122 -11.56 -23.08 4.86
N GLU A 123 -11.64 -23.89 5.93
CA GLU A 123 -12.30 -23.49 7.19
C GLU A 123 -11.64 -22.27 7.84
N LYS A 124 -10.34 -22.08 7.59
CA LYS A 124 -9.61 -20.89 8.03
C LYS A 124 -9.89 -19.73 7.08
N ALA A 125 -10.37 -18.62 7.63
CA ALA A 125 -10.61 -17.39 6.88
C ALA A 125 -9.37 -16.96 6.10
N ASP A 126 -9.58 -16.46 4.88
CA ASP A 126 -8.56 -16.02 3.92
C ASP A 126 -7.62 -17.12 3.39
N TYR A 127 -7.88 -18.41 3.65
CA TYR A 127 -7.15 -19.54 3.06
C TYR A 127 -7.97 -20.26 1.99
N TYR A 128 -7.31 -20.60 0.89
CA TYR A 128 -7.91 -21.24 -0.27
C TYR A 128 -7.06 -22.40 -0.75
N LEU A 129 -7.71 -23.50 -1.12
CA LEU A 129 -7.09 -24.63 -1.79
C LEU A 129 -7.25 -24.45 -3.30
N VAL A 130 -6.14 -24.30 -4.00
CA VAL A 130 -6.09 -24.02 -5.44
C VAL A 130 -5.43 -25.18 -6.17
N THR A 131 -6.07 -25.68 -7.22
CA THR A 131 -5.50 -26.72 -8.08
C THR A 131 -4.91 -26.06 -9.33
N VAL A 132 -3.61 -26.30 -9.57
CA VAL A 132 -2.86 -25.72 -10.69
C VAL A 132 -2.03 -26.83 -11.33
N GLY A 133 -2.28 -27.13 -12.62
CA GLY A 133 -1.52 -28.18 -13.32
C GLY A 133 -1.63 -29.59 -12.71
N GLY A 134 -2.65 -29.84 -11.88
CA GLY A 134 -2.82 -31.11 -11.15
C GLY A 134 -2.24 -31.12 -9.73
N GLU A 135 -1.43 -30.12 -9.36
CA GLU A 135 -0.92 -29.94 -8.00
C GLU A 135 -1.90 -29.13 -7.16
N LYS A 136 -1.99 -29.46 -5.86
CA LYS A 136 -2.84 -28.71 -4.92
C LYS A 136 -1.97 -27.76 -4.09
N LEU A 137 -2.36 -26.50 -4.07
CA LEU A 137 -1.63 -25.41 -3.44
C LEU A 137 -2.53 -24.73 -2.42
N VAL A 138 -1.98 -24.40 -1.24
CA VAL A 138 -2.68 -23.57 -0.25
C VAL A 138 -2.25 -22.11 -0.45
N VAL A 139 -3.21 -21.24 -0.71
CA VAL A 139 -3.01 -19.80 -0.93
C VAL A 139 -3.71 -19.02 0.17
N GLU A 140 -3.00 -18.07 0.77
CA GLU A 140 -3.53 -17.11 1.74
C GLU A 140 -3.72 -15.74 1.09
N LEU A 141 -4.89 -15.12 1.26
CA LEU A 141 -5.23 -13.78 0.74
C LEU A 141 -5.25 -12.66 1.81
N GLY A 142 -5.09 -12.98 3.10
CA GLY A 142 -5.27 -12.01 4.19
C GLY A 142 -4.16 -10.95 4.32
N GLY A 143 -3.01 -11.14 3.66
CA GLY A 143 -1.79 -10.36 3.86
C GLY A 143 -1.54 -9.23 2.86
N PHE A 144 -2.57 -8.68 2.22
CA PHE A 144 -2.49 -7.70 1.11
C PHE A 144 -1.93 -8.23 -0.23
N GLN A 145 -1.40 -9.45 -0.24
CA GLN A 145 -0.93 -10.18 -1.43
C GLN A 145 -1.18 -11.68 -1.27
N PRO A 146 -1.51 -12.40 -2.37
CA PRO A 146 -1.63 -13.85 -2.34
C PRO A 146 -0.27 -14.53 -2.04
N VAL A 147 -0.22 -15.42 -1.04
CA VAL A 147 1.00 -16.16 -0.68
C VAL A 147 0.73 -17.67 -0.73
N ILE A 148 1.62 -18.41 -1.39
CA ILE A 148 1.59 -19.89 -1.37
C ILE A 148 2.23 -20.36 -0.07
N ARG A 149 1.45 -21.05 0.78
CA ARG A 149 1.91 -21.56 2.08
C ARG A 149 2.33 -23.03 2.05
N LYS A 150 1.75 -23.83 1.14
CA LYS A 150 2.05 -25.27 1.03
C LYS A 150 1.78 -25.80 -0.38
N ARG A 151 2.62 -26.74 -0.83
CA ARG A 151 2.42 -27.55 -2.06
C ARG A 151 2.15 -29.01 -1.69
N TYR A 152 1.32 -29.69 -2.47
CA TYR A 152 1.03 -31.13 -2.36
C TYR A 152 1.34 -31.83 -3.67
#